data_AF-A0AA36BGE1-F1
#
_entry.id   AF-A0AA36BGE1-F1
#
_cell.length_a   1.000
_cell.length_b   1.000
_cell.length_c   1.000
_cell.angle_alpha   90.00
_cell.angle_beta   90.00
_cell.angle_gamma   90.00
#
_symmetry.space_group_name_H-M   'P 1'
#
loop_
_entity.id
_entity.type
_entity.pdbx_description
1 polymer ?
#
loop_
_entity_poly.entity_id
_entity_poly.type
_entity_poly.pdbx_seq_one_letter_code
_entity_poly.pdbx_strand_id
1 'polypeptide(L)'
;MLRNPTIPVLLCTIIGIICEQMSTSYHFHRLEGYIIQSTDPAKVIHKATSKFQCAQMCSVNDCEYFTYKSSERQCQYFHIWQDNVTIQKTTNRQAETFVSKNVLQKKWFKIYSLTMEKDCLVSESFLENPRLINPPNSCSHLNETFFYRNTLMDQWTILPIDQVKFAAYKNGIEELELVFNGRNSTKSDWFNFQRLISSPWTDLSEATIAYFGISPTRQRHFYVSQVQIGCERLLSWLIVSEAARCSWQEAEYYPTLIYSPLTTSVTISSGGRRGDAVAVFIKLI
;
A
#
# COMPACT_ATOMS: atom_id res chain seq x y z
N MET A 1 -5.84 43.40 -4.29
CA MET A 1 -6.62 42.32 -4.91
C MET A 1 -6.51 41.08 -4.04
N LEU A 2 -7.39 40.95 -3.05
CA LEU A 2 -7.51 39.78 -2.18
C LEU A 2 -8.94 39.27 -2.38
N ARG A 3 -9.10 38.10 -3.00
CA ARG A 3 -10.41 37.42 -3.08
C ARG A 3 -10.62 36.62 -1.81
N ASN A 4 -11.49 37.13 -0.94
CA ASN A 4 -12.11 36.40 0.17
C ASN A 4 -12.87 35.17 -0.37
N PRO A 5 -12.68 33.96 0.18
CA PRO A 5 -13.60 32.85 -0.01
C PRO A 5 -14.56 32.80 1.17
N THR A 6 -15.48 33.76 1.24
CA THR A 6 -16.68 33.66 2.07
C THR A 6 -17.86 33.66 1.12
N ILE A 7 -18.79 32.70 1.34
CA ILE A 7 -20.06 32.43 0.62
C ILE A 7 -19.92 31.20 -0.29
N PRO A 8 -20.50 30.05 0.12
CA PRO A 8 -21.95 29.92 0.24
C PRO A 8 -22.40 29.33 1.58
N VAL A 9 -22.86 30.19 2.50
CA VAL A 9 -23.59 29.76 3.71
C VAL A 9 -25.00 30.37 3.79
N LEU A 10 -25.35 31.31 2.91
CA LEU A 10 -26.70 31.91 2.90
C LEU A 10 -27.57 31.32 1.79
N LEU A 11 -28.25 30.20 2.10
CA LEU A 11 -29.63 29.87 1.71
C LEU A 11 -29.92 28.42 2.11
N CYS A 12 -30.17 28.15 3.40
CA CYS A 12 -30.57 26.81 3.84
C CYS A 12 -31.51 26.88 5.06
N THR A 13 -32.76 27.28 4.83
CA THR A 13 -33.83 27.18 5.85
C THR A 13 -34.92 26.16 5.48
N ILE A 14 -34.84 25.53 4.30
CA ILE A 14 -35.73 24.42 3.88
C ILE A 14 -34.92 23.11 3.67
N ILE A 15 -33.58 23.16 3.80
CA ILE A 15 -32.66 22.20 3.19
C ILE A 15 -31.61 21.66 4.22
N GLY A 16 -31.98 21.43 5.47
CA GLY A 16 -31.02 20.97 6.50
C GLY A 16 -30.26 19.69 6.10
N ILE A 17 -30.97 18.69 5.57
CA ILE A 17 -30.40 17.39 5.19
C ILE A 17 -29.46 17.50 3.97
N ILE A 18 -29.85 18.25 2.93
CA ILE A 18 -29.02 18.36 1.72
C ILE A 18 -27.78 19.23 2.01
N CYS A 19 -27.90 20.22 2.90
CA CYS A 19 -26.75 21.04 3.33
C CYS A 19 -25.71 20.21 4.11
N GLU A 20 -26.16 19.37 5.05
CA GLU A 20 -25.27 18.44 5.78
C GLU A 20 -24.58 17.44 4.84
N GLN A 21 -25.33 16.90 3.87
CA GLN A 21 -24.80 15.94 2.90
C GLN A 21 -23.80 16.61 1.94
N MET A 22 -24.09 17.83 1.46
CA MET A 22 -23.17 18.62 0.64
C MET A 22 -21.90 19.02 1.42
N SER A 23 -22.02 19.44 2.68
CA SER A 23 -20.84 19.88 3.45
C SER A 23 -19.94 18.71 3.86
N THR A 24 -20.53 17.57 4.23
CA THR A 24 -19.75 16.35 4.55
C THR A 24 -19.07 15.82 3.28
N SER A 25 -19.80 15.73 2.18
CA SER A 25 -19.27 15.26 0.89
C SER A 25 -18.27 16.22 0.26
N TYR A 26 -18.19 17.48 0.69
CA TYR A 26 -17.19 18.43 0.18
C TYR A 26 -15.78 18.04 0.62
N HIS A 27 -15.59 17.74 1.91
CA HIS A 27 -14.28 17.42 2.50
C HIS A 27 -14.00 15.93 2.66
N PHE A 28 -15.04 15.10 2.75
CA PHE A 28 -14.92 13.67 2.98
C PHE A 28 -15.58 12.88 1.85
N HIS A 29 -15.01 11.70 1.58
CA HIS A 29 -15.57 10.70 0.69
C HIS A 29 -16.10 9.54 1.54
N ARG A 30 -17.26 9.00 1.18
CA ARG A 30 -17.82 7.83 1.85
C ARG A 30 -17.11 6.58 1.34
N LEU A 31 -16.62 5.76 2.26
CA LEU A 31 -15.99 4.49 1.92
C LEU A 31 -17.08 3.41 1.77
N GLU A 32 -17.62 3.29 0.56
CA GLU A 32 -18.74 2.38 0.28
C GLU A 32 -18.38 0.91 0.53
N GLY A 33 -19.21 0.22 1.32
CA GLY A 33 -19.05 -1.21 1.60
C GLY A 33 -18.07 -1.55 2.72
N TYR A 34 -17.47 -0.55 3.38
CA TYR A 34 -16.51 -0.75 4.46
C TYR A 34 -16.87 0.06 5.72
N ILE A 35 -16.59 -0.52 6.87
CA ILE A 35 -16.57 0.16 8.18
C ILE A 35 -15.18 0.01 8.77
N ILE A 36 -14.65 1.10 9.31
CA ILE A 36 -13.42 1.09 10.11
C ILE A 36 -13.78 1.44 11.55
N GLN A 37 -13.26 0.67 12.50
CA GLN A 37 -13.47 0.88 13.93
C GLN A 37 -12.15 0.77 14.67
N SER A 38 -11.97 1.61 15.69
CA SER A 38 -10.82 1.46 16.59
C SER A 38 -10.97 0.18 17.40
N THR A 39 -9.89 -0.57 17.54
CA THR A 39 -9.80 -1.70 18.47
C THR A 39 -9.26 -1.29 19.84
N ASP A 40 -8.73 -0.07 19.96
CA ASP A 40 -8.28 0.46 21.24
C ASP A 40 -9.49 0.74 22.16
N PRO A 41 -9.63 0.03 23.30
CA PRO A 41 -10.71 0.27 24.26
C PRO A 41 -10.62 1.64 24.94
N ALA A 42 -9.46 2.30 24.92
CA ALA A 42 -9.29 3.65 25.43
C ALA A 42 -9.70 4.73 24.41
N LYS A 43 -9.97 4.37 23.15
CA LYS A 43 -10.35 5.35 22.13
C LYS A 43 -11.73 5.94 22.43
N VAL A 44 -11.77 7.25 22.60
CA VAL A 44 -12.97 7.98 22.96
C VAL A 44 -14.02 7.87 21.85
N ILE A 45 -15.24 7.47 22.24
CA ILE A 45 -16.42 7.52 21.38
C ILE A 45 -17.15 8.83 21.68
N HIS A 46 -17.32 9.66 20.66
CA HIS A 46 -17.97 10.96 20.77
C HIS A 46 -19.45 10.84 20.45
N LYS A 47 -20.30 11.62 21.15
CA LYS A 47 -21.69 11.77 20.76
C LYS A 47 -21.79 12.67 19.54
N ALA A 48 -22.50 12.24 18.52
CA ALA A 48 -22.79 13.05 17.33
C ALA A 48 -24.22 12.78 16.87
N THR A 49 -24.97 13.83 16.55
CA THR A 49 -26.37 13.70 16.07
C THR A 49 -26.46 13.58 14.56
N SER A 50 -25.38 13.90 13.83
CA SER A 50 -25.31 13.76 12.39
C SER A 50 -23.89 13.46 11.90
N LYS A 51 -23.79 12.98 10.66
CA LYS A 51 -22.51 12.76 9.95
C LYS A 51 -21.71 14.04 9.84
N PHE A 52 -22.39 15.16 9.63
CA PHE A 52 -21.78 16.47 9.52
C PHE A 52 -21.09 16.87 10.82
N GLN A 53 -21.75 16.68 11.97
CA GLN A 53 -21.13 16.94 13.27
C GLN A 53 -19.88 16.07 13.49
N CYS A 54 -19.94 14.80 13.10
CA CYS A 54 -18.78 13.90 13.18
C CYS A 54 -17.63 14.36 12.24
N ALA A 55 -17.95 14.81 11.03
CA ALA A 55 -16.98 15.37 10.09
C ALA A 55 -16.32 16.65 10.61
N GLN A 56 -17.07 17.52 11.29
CA GLN A 56 -16.53 18.71 11.95
C GLN A 56 -15.57 18.34 13.09
N MET A 57 -15.96 17.40 13.95
CA MET A 57 -15.10 16.89 15.03
C MET A 57 -13.79 16.34 14.47
N CYS A 58 -13.89 15.50 13.44
CA CYS A 58 -12.72 14.98 12.73
C CYS A 58 -11.83 16.11 12.20
N SER A 59 -12.41 17.10 11.51
CA SER A 59 -11.66 18.21 10.89
C SER A 59 -10.92 19.07 11.93
N VAL A 60 -11.56 19.33 13.09
CA VAL A 60 -10.96 20.07 14.20
C VAL A 60 -9.79 19.32 14.83
N ASN A 61 -9.85 17.99 14.84
CA ASN A 61 -8.81 17.12 15.40
C ASN A 61 -7.81 16.61 14.35
N ASP A 62 -7.81 17.20 13.15
CA ASP A 62 -6.95 16.80 12.02
C ASP A 62 -7.01 15.30 11.68
N CYS A 63 -8.19 14.71 11.82
CA CYS A 63 -8.38 13.28 11.59
C CYS A 63 -8.42 12.93 10.09
N GLU A 64 -8.02 11.71 9.76
CA GLU A 64 -8.05 11.19 8.39
C GLU A 64 -9.35 10.46 8.07
N TYR A 65 -9.91 9.75 9.05
CA TYR A 65 -11.08 8.92 8.91
C TYR A 65 -12.03 9.07 10.08
N PHE A 66 -13.33 8.96 9.82
CA PHE A 66 -14.32 8.81 10.88
C PHE A 66 -15.39 7.80 10.52
N THR A 67 -15.98 7.19 11.54
CA THR A 67 -17.14 6.31 11.45
C THR A 67 -18.27 6.90 12.25
N TYR A 68 -19.41 7.09 11.58
CA TYR A 68 -20.64 7.56 12.20
C TYR A 68 -21.64 6.41 12.30
N LYS A 69 -22.11 6.13 13.52
CA LYS A 69 -23.17 5.17 13.79
C LYS A 69 -24.49 5.91 14.07
N SER A 70 -25.41 5.86 13.13
CA SER A 70 -26.68 6.60 13.18
C SER A 70 -27.64 6.07 14.25
N SER A 71 -27.69 4.76 14.48
CA SER A 71 -28.52 4.12 15.52
C SER A 71 -28.09 4.53 16.93
N GLU A 72 -26.79 4.68 17.14
CA GLU A 72 -26.19 4.98 18.45
C GLU A 72 -25.93 6.48 18.66
N ARG A 73 -26.04 7.30 17.60
CA ARG A 73 -25.64 8.72 17.59
C ARG A 73 -24.20 8.90 18.08
N GLN A 74 -23.32 8.06 17.52
CA GLN A 74 -21.91 7.98 17.91
C GLN A 74 -20.99 8.28 16.73
N CYS A 75 -19.89 8.93 17.04
CA CYS A 75 -18.81 9.28 16.15
C CYS A 75 -17.50 8.74 16.72
N GLN A 76 -16.72 8.07 15.88
CA GLN A 76 -15.37 7.67 16.21
C GLN A 76 -14.47 8.14 15.08
N TYR A 77 -13.42 8.87 15.39
CA TYR A 77 -12.45 9.35 14.40
C TYR A 77 -11.05 8.85 14.74
N PHE A 78 -10.25 8.64 13.70
CA PHE A 78 -8.97 7.96 13.80
C PHE A 78 -8.00 8.33 12.67
N HIS A 79 -6.73 8.06 12.92
CA HIS A 79 -5.64 8.06 11.95
C HIS A 79 -5.33 6.59 11.65
N ILE A 80 -5.75 6.09 10.48
CA ILE A 80 -5.72 4.64 10.16
C ILE A 80 -4.30 4.05 10.25
N TRP A 81 -3.27 4.91 10.18
CA TRP A 81 -1.85 4.54 10.21
C TRP A 81 -1.20 4.63 11.59
N GLN A 82 -1.85 5.25 12.58
CA GLN A 82 -1.33 5.44 13.94
C GLN A 82 -2.19 4.74 14.98
N ASP A 83 -3.49 4.63 14.71
CA ASP A 83 -4.45 3.99 15.59
C ASP A 83 -4.56 2.49 15.28
N ASN A 84 -4.77 1.69 16.33
CA ASN A 84 -5.15 0.30 16.17
C ASN A 84 -6.60 0.22 15.68
N VAL A 85 -6.79 -0.19 14.42
CA VAL A 85 -8.10 -0.24 13.78
C VAL A 85 -8.39 -1.62 13.17
N THR A 86 -9.67 -1.90 12.99
CA THR A 86 -10.16 -3.01 12.16
C THR A 86 -10.99 -2.47 11.02
N ILE A 87 -10.82 -3.06 9.84
CA ILE A 87 -11.66 -2.81 8.68
C ILE A 87 -12.60 -4.00 8.49
N GLN A 88 -13.87 -3.74 8.22
CA GLN A 88 -14.86 -4.80 7.99
C GLN A 88 -15.69 -4.46 6.75
N LYS A 89 -15.95 -5.46 5.91
CA LYS A 89 -16.95 -5.33 4.84
C LYS A 89 -18.33 -5.27 5.46
N THR A 90 -19.18 -4.37 4.98
CA THR A 90 -20.53 -4.20 5.50
C THR A 90 -21.52 -3.85 4.40
N THR A 91 -22.75 -4.29 4.58
CA THR A 91 -23.92 -3.79 3.83
C THR A 91 -24.82 -2.93 4.73
N ASN A 92 -24.50 -2.83 6.02
CA ASN A 92 -25.28 -2.09 7.00
C ASN A 92 -25.10 -0.58 6.78
N ARG A 93 -26.20 0.14 6.55
CA ARG A 93 -26.22 1.61 6.41
C ARG A 93 -26.33 2.34 7.76
N GLN A 94 -26.42 1.61 8.87
CA GLN A 94 -26.49 2.21 10.21
C GLN A 94 -25.12 2.73 10.67
N ALA A 95 -24.03 2.20 10.12
CA ALA A 95 -22.67 2.66 10.38
C ALA A 95 -21.97 2.94 9.06
N GLU A 96 -21.37 4.13 8.93
CA GLU A 96 -20.74 4.59 7.69
C GLU A 96 -19.39 5.20 8.00
N THR A 97 -18.37 4.76 7.26
CA THR A 97 -17.02 5.32 7.33
C THR A 97 -16.79 6.32 6.22
N PHE A 98 -16.10 7.40 6.58
CA PHE A 98 -15.73 8.50 5.71
C PHE A 98 -14.22 8.74 5.82
N VAL A 99 -13.61 9.05 4.69
CA VAL A 99 -12.19 9.36 4.55
C VAL A 99 -12.03 10.79 4.04
N SER A 100 -11.07 11.52 4.59
CA SER A 100 -10.76 12.86 4.14
C SER A 100 -10.32 12.83 2.66
N LYS A 101 -10.90 13.69 1.82
CA LYS A 101 -10.49 13.78 0.42
C LYS A 101 -9.02 14.20 0.26
N ASN A 102 -8.45 14.90 1.23
CA ASN A 102 -7.02 15.21 1.23
C ASN A 102 -6.19 13.93 1.28
N VAL A 103 -6.63 12.92 2.05
CA VAL A 103 -5.99 11.60 2.14
C VAL A 103 -6.08 10.87 0.79
N LEU A 104 -7.26 10.87 0.17
CA LEU A 104 -7.49 10.26 -1.15
C LEU A 104 -6.72 10.96 -2.28
N GLN A 105 -6.56 12.28 -2.20
CA GLN A 105 -5.92 13.07 -3.24
C GLN A 105 -4.40 13.07 -3.16
N LYS A 106 -3.79 12.74 -2.01
CA LYS A 106 -2.36 13.05 -1.79
C LYS A 106 -1.39 11.92 -1.53
N LYS A 107 -1.72 10.68 -1.16
CA LYS A 107 -0.64 9.77 -0.75
C LYS A 107 -0.75 8.32 -1.20
N TRP A 108 0.34 7.88 -1.82
CA TRP A 108 0.87 6.54 -1.65
C TRP A 108 1.18 6.30 -0.18
N PHE A 109 0.53 5.31 0.43
CA PHE A 109 0.80 4.90 1.81
C PHE A 109 1.84 3.81 1.81
N LYS A 110 3.03 4.08 2.36
CA LYS A 110 4.07 3.07 2.50
C LYS A 110 3.57 2.03 3.49
N ILE A 111 3.46 0.78 3.05
CA ILE A 111 3.05 -0.35 3.90
C ILE A 111 4.22 -1.29 4.18
N TYR A 112 5.25 -1.26 3.34
CA TYR A 112 6.41 -2.12 3.48
C TYR A 112 7.65 -1.39 2.96
N SER A 113 8.78 -1.52 3.64
CA SER A 113 10.09 -1.24 3.06
C SER A 113 11.15 -2.14 3.66
N LEU A 114 12.10 -2.53 2.81
CA LEU A 114 13.20 -3.40 3.17
C LEU A 114 14.49 -2.91 2.52
N THR A 115 15.52 -2.71 3.34
CA THR A 115 16.90 -2.52 2.89
C THR A 115 17.52 -3.87 2.57
N MET A 116 18.15 -3.97 1.41
CA MET A 116 18.82 -5.17 0.94
C MET A 116 20.03 -5.50 1.82
N GLU A 117 20.42 -6.77 1.83
CA GLU A 117 21.64 -7.26 2.51
C GLU A 117 21.64 -6.97 4.02
N LYS A 118 20.47 -7.15 4.65
CA LYS A 118 20.24 -6.98 6.10
C LYS A 118 19.80 -8.25 6.82
N ASP A 119 19.87 -9.39 6.13
CA ASP A 119 19.47 -10.70 6.64
C ASP A 119 17.98 -10.75 7.06
N CYS A 120 17.11 -10.15 6.24
CA CYS A 120 15.67 -10.08 6.48
C CYS A 120 14.94 -10.47 5.20
N LEU A 121 14.39 -11.68 5.18
CA LEU A 121 13.87 -12.31 3.96
C LEU A 121 12.48 -11.75 3.61
N VAL A 122 12.22 -11.49 2.33
CA VAL A 122 10.89 -11.13 1.78
C VAL A 122 9.86 -12.25 1.99
N SER A 123 10.26 -13.52 1.87
CA SER A 123 9.40 -14.69 2.11
C SER A 123 8.85 -14.72 3.54
N GLU A 124 9.63 -14.24 4.51
CA GLU A 124 9.25 -14.17 5.91
C GLU A 124 8.59 -12.83 6.26
N SER A 125 9.14 -11.72 5.77
CA SER A 125 8.72 -10.37 6.17
C SER A 125 7.53 -9.81 5.37
N PHE A 126 7.34 -10.24 4.13
CA PHE A 126 6.24 -9.79 3.27
C PHE A 126 5.14 -10.84 3.17
N LEU A 127 5.50 -12.09 2.86
CA LEU A 127 4.52 -13.13 2.56
C LEU A 127 3.92 -13.81 3.79
N GLU A 128 4.72 -14.04 4.84
CA GLU A 128 4.40 -14.85 6.03
C GLU A 128 3.67 -16.17 5.71
N ASN A 129 4.41 -17.27 5.81
CA ASN A 129 3.87 -18.60 5.57
C ASN A 129 3.11 -19.09 6.82
N PRO A 130 1.77 -19.30 6.77
CA PRO A 130 1.01 -19.84 7.91
C PRO A 130 1.41 -21.27 8.32
N ARG A 131 2.36 -21.91 7.61
CA ARG A 131 2.88 -23.25 7.93
C ARG A 131 4.08 -23.25 8.87
N LEU A 132 4.64 -22.09 9.26
CA LEU A 132 5.76 -22.03 10.20
C LEU A 132 5.22 -21.64 11.58
N ILE A 133 5.32 -22.59 12.52
CA ILE A 133 4.72 -22.46 13.87
C ILE A 133 5.49 -21.45 14.74
N ASN A 134 6.72 -21.07 14.38
CA ASN A 134 7.50 -19.98 14.98
C ASN A 134 8.72 -19.67 14.09
N PRO A 135 8.58 -18.99 12.93
CA PRO A 135 9.76 -18.50 12.24
C PRO A 135 10.43 -17.45 13.15
N PRO A 136 11.75 -17.52 13.40
CA PRO A 136 12.44 -16.32 13.86
C PRO A 136 12.12 -15.24 12.83
N ASN A 137 11.48 -14.14 13.23
CA ASN A 137 11.32 -13.01 12.33
C ASN A 137 12.74 -12.58 11.97
N SER A 138 13.23 -12.95 10.79
CA SER A 138 14.58 -12.59 10.31
C SER A 138 14.81 -11.09 10.34
N CYS A 139 13.77 -10.28 10.51
CA CYS A 139 13.88 -8.83 10.60
C CYS A 139 13.83 -8.30 12.04
N SER A 140 13.76 -9.17 13.06
CA SER A 140 13.61 -8.76 14.46
C SER A 140 14.80 -7.99 15.03
N HIS A 141 15.99 -8.15 14.45
CA HIS A 141 17.18 -7.37 14.81
C HIS A 141 17.23 -6.00 14.12
N LEU A 142 16.34 -5.71 13.17
CA LEU A 142 16.34 -4.47 12.40
C LEU A 142 15.44 -3.41 13.02
N ASN A 143 15.87 -2.15 12.89
CA ASN A 143 15.07 -0.99 13.24
C ASN A 143 14.22 -0.51 12.04
N GLU A 144 13.35 0.47 12.30
CA GLU A 144 12.42 1.03 11.29
C GLU A 144 13.11 1.69 10.08
N THR A 145 14.41 2.01 10.18
CA THR A 145 15.18 2.55 9.05
C THR A 145 15.46 1.48 8.01
N PHE A 146 15.75 0.25 8.44
CA PHE A 146 16.13 -0.85 7.56
C PHE A 146 14.95 -1.74 7.19
N PHE A 147 13.96 -1.85 8.06
CA PHE A 147 12.78 -2.66 7.84
C PHE A 147 11.55 -1.97 8.41
N TYR A 148 10.51 -1.86 7.59
CA TYR A 148 9.20 -1.37 8.00
C TYR A 148 8.13 -2.26 7.40
N ARG A 149 7.15 -2.64 8.21
CA ARG A 149 5.98 -3.40 7.77
C ARG A 149 4.76 -2.95 8.57
N ASN A 150 3.73 -2.56 7.86
CA ASN A 150 2.46 -2.16 8.46
C ASN A 150 1.57 -3.39 8.70
N THR A 151 0.95 -3.49 9.88
CA THR A 151 0.07 -4.62 10.25
C THR A 151 -1.19 -4.72 9.39
N LEU A 152 -1.63 -3.61 8.75
CA LEU A 152 -2.76 -3.63 7.81
C LEU A 152 -2.50 -4.52 6.59
N MET A 153 -1.24 -4.84 6.28
CA MET A 153 -0.90 -5.80 5.23
C MET A 153 -1.53 -7.17 5.45
N ASP A 154 -1.75 -7.57 6.70
CA ASP A 154 -2.38 -8.85 7.05
C ASP A 154 -3.90 -8.84 6.82
N GLN A 155 -4.46 -7.65 6.63
CA GLN A 155 -5.86 -7.40 6.30
C GLN A 155 -6.04 -7.11 4.80
N TRP A 156 -5.09 -7.45 3.94
CA TRP A 156 -5.11 -7.10 2.51
C TRP A 156 -6.45 -7.33 1.80
N THR A 157 -7.10 -8.47 2.04
CA THR A 157 -8.34 -8.88 1.35
C THR A 157 -9.58 -8.05 1.73
N ILE A 158 -9.50 -7.28 2.81
CA ILE A 158 -10.54 -6.37 3.30
C ILE A 158 -10.16 -4.90 3.12
N LEU A 159 -8.92 -4.60 2.70
CA LEU A 159 -8.53 -3.23 2.39
C LEU A 159 -9.17 -2.78 1.06
N PRO A 160 -9.71 -1.55 0.98
CA PRO A 160 -10.26 -0.97 -0.25
C PRO A 160 -9.12 -0.46 -1.16
N ILE A 161 -8.22 -1.35 -1.59
CA ILE A 161 -7.04 -0.99 -2.39
C ILE A 161 -7.46 -0.66 -3.82
N ASP A 162 -7.10 0.53 -4.29
CA ASP A 162 -7.25 0.97 -5.67
C ASP A 162 -6.01 0.62 -6.50
N GLN A 163 -4.83 1.04 -6.04
CA GLN A 163 -3.56 0.81 -6.71
C GLN A 163 -2.49 0.37 -5.73
N VAL A 164 -1.50 -0.36 -6.24
CA VAL A 164 -0.29 -0.74 -5.50
C VAL A 164 0.93 -0.24 -6.27
N LYS A 165 1.87 0.38 -5.58
CA LYS A 165 3.16 0.78 -6.13
C LYS A 165 4.27 -0.08 -5.55
N PHE A 166 5.10 -0.65 -6.43
CA PHE A 166 6.42 -1.16 -6.08
C PHE A 166 7.46 -0.11 -6.44
N ALA A 167 8.37 0.19 -5.52
CA ALA A 167 9.48 1.10 -5.75
C ALA A 167 10.81 0.44 -5.37
N ALA A 168 11.87 0.74 -6.12
CA ALA A 168 13.23 0.36 -5.78
C ALA A 168 14.15 1.58 -5.76
N TYR A 169 15.12 1.55 -4.82
CA TYR A 169 15.96 2.69 -4.50
C TYR A 169 17.44 2.39 -4.72
N LYS A 170 18.17 3.42 -5.14
CA LYS A 170 19.63 3.48 -5.13
C LYS A 170 20.09 4.80 -4.51
N ASN A 171 20.99 4.76 -3.55
CA ASN A 171 21.53 5.94 -2.85
C ASN A 171 20.42 6.87 -2.32
N GLY A 172 19.31 6.29 -1.84
CA GLY A 172 18.15 7.05 -1.35
C GLY A 172 17.23 7.64 -2.43
N ILE A 173 17.53 7.44 -3.71
CA ILE A 173 16.74 7.93 -4.85
C ILE A 173 15.85 6.80 -5.37
N GLU A 174 14.55 7.08 -5.60
CA GLU A 174 13.63 6.16 -6.28
C GLU A 174 14.02 6.08 -7.76
N GLU A 175 14.57 4.95 -8.20
CA GLU A 175 15.04 4.77 -9.58
C GLU A 175 14.11 3.88 -10.42
N LEU A 176 13.22 3.14 -9.78
CA LEU A 176 12.26 2.25 -10.43
C LEU A 176 10.91 2.35 -9.72
N GLU A 177 9.86 2.57 -10.52
CA GLU A 177 8.46 2.58 -10.10
C GLU A 177 7.65 1.62 -10.98
N LEU A 178 6.86 0.75 -10.36
CA LEU A 178 5.85 -0.06 -11.03
C LEU A 178 4.51 0.16 -10.33
N VAL A 179 3.47 0.52 -11.09
CA VAL A 179 2.12 0.71 -10.55
C VAL A 179 1.20 -0.39 -11.05
N PHE A 180 0.39 -0.94 -10.16
CA PHE A 180 -0.51 -2.04 -10.40
C PHE A 180 -1.94 -1.70 -9.98
N ASN A 181 -2.90 -2.34 -10.64
CA ASN A 181 -4.29 -2.39 -10.22
C ASN A 181 -4.40 -3.28 -8.98
N GLY A 182 -4.64 -2.64 -7.83
CA GLY A 182 -4.73 -3.31 -6.54
C GLY A 182 -6.12 -3.87 -6.23
N ARG A 183 -7.14 -3.53 -7.02
CA ARG A 183 -8.52 -3.96 -6.75
C ARG A 183 -8.63 -5.47 -6.83
N ASN A 184 -9.33 -6.06 -5.85
CA ASN A 184 -9.55 -7.50 -5.75
C ASN A 184 -8.24 -8.32 -5.89
N SER A 185 -7.14 -7.78 -5.37
CA SER A 185 -5.88 -8.50 -5.25
C SER A 185 -5.74 -9.15 -3.87
N THR A 186 -4.76 -10.02 -3.78
CA THR A 186 -4.23 -10.68 -2.60
C THR A 186 -2.80 -10.18 -2.37
N LYS A 187 -2.27 -10.39 -1.16
CA LYS A 187 -0.89 -10.03 -0.81
C LYS A 187 0.16 -10.61 -1.76
N SER A 188 -0.12 -11.74 -2.43
CA SER A 188 0.83 -12.45 -3.30
C SER A 188 0.58 -12.33 -4.81
N ASP A 189 -0.57 -11.84 -5.28
CA ASP A 189 -0.91 -11.77 -6.73
C ASP A 189 -1.00 -10.35 -7.30
N TRP A 190 -0.93 -9.30 -6.46
CA TRP A 190 -1.03 -7.92 -6.94
C TRP A 190 0.13 -7.55 -7.89
N PHE A 191 1.32 -8.10 -7.64
CA PHE A 191 2.51 -7.91 -8.48
C PHE A 191 2.47 -8.91 -9.62
N ASN A 192 1.66 -8.62 -10.64
CA ASN A 192 1.45 -9.49 -11.79
C ASN A 192 1.28 -8.63 -13.05
N PHE A 193 1.80 -9.11 -14.18
CA PHE A 193 1.67 -8.47 -15.47
C PHE A 193 0.23 -8.07 -15.86
N GLN A 194 -0.76 -8.93 -15.60
CA GLN A 194 -2.17 -8.64 -15.90
C GLN A 194 -2.75 -7.49 -15.09
N ARG A 195 -2.09 -7.11 -13.98
CA ARG A 195 -2.46 -5.99 -13.12
C ARG A 195 -1.60 -4.77 -13.37
N LEU A 196 -0.56 -4.84 -14.20
CA LEU A 196 0.36 -3.74 -14.44
C LEU A 196 -0.37 -2.56 -15.10
N ILE A 197 -0.27 -1.39 -14.48
CA ILE A 197 -0.79 -0.11 -14.99
C ILE A 197 0.34 0.68 -15.64
N SER A 198 1.50 0.76 -15.01
CA SER A 198 2.67 1.47 -15.56
C SER A 198 3.99 0.84 -15.12
N SER A 199 4.98 0.96 -16.00
CA SER A 199 6.37 0.56 -15.81
C SER A 199 7.31 1.48 -16.60
N PRO A 200 8.59 1.62 -16.21
CA PRO A 200 9.59 2.33 -17.01
C PRO A 200 10.05 1.51 -18.22
N TRP A 201 9.73 0.21 -18.25
CA TRP A 201 10.12 -0.69 -19.33
C TRP A 201 9.08 -0.69 -20.44
N THR A 202 9.52 -0.33 -21.65
CA THR A 202 8.67 -0.15 -22.83
C THR A 202 8.46 -1.44 -23.62
N ASP A 203 9.29 -2.46 -23.38
CA ASP A 203 9.29 -3.74 -24.11
C ASP A 203 8.44 -4.83 -23.45
N LEU A 204 7.91 -4.59 -22.24
CA LEU A 204 7.15 -5.60 -21.49
C LEU A 204 5.93 -6.14 -22.24
N SER A 205 5.23 -5.31 -23.02
CA SER A 205 4.03 -5.72 -23.76
C SER A 205 4.33 -6.58 -24.99
N GLU A 206 5.53 -6.48 -25.54
CA GLU A 206 5.96 -7.21 -26.75
C GLU A 206 6.81 -8.43 -26.41
N ALA A 207 7.41 -8.44 -25.21
CA ALA A 207 8.27 -9.51 -24.76
C ALA A 207 7.50 -10.78 -24.39
N THR A 208 8.11 -11.94 -24.65
CA THR A 208 7.67 -13.21 -24.05
C THR A 208 8.08 -13.22 -22.58
N ILE A 209 7.11 -13.14 -21.67
CA ILE A 209 7.35 -13.10 -20.22
C ILE A 209 7.42 -14.54 -19.68
N ALA A 210 8.61 -14.99 -19.25
CA ALA A 210 8.78 -16.28 -18.58
C ALA A 210 8.26 -16.26 -17.14
N TYR A 211 8.40 -15.13 -16.44
CA TYR A 211 7.89 -14.97 -15.07
C TYR A 211 7.65 -13.50 -14.73
N PHE A 212 6.53 -13.21 -14.09
CA PHE A 212 6.20 -11.92 -13.48
C PHE A 212 5.39 -12.18 -12.22
N GLY A 213 6.00 -12.05 -11.04
CA GLY A 213 5.31 -12.43 -9.81
C GLY A 213 6.10 -12.25 -8.53
N ILE A 214 5.41 -12.49 -7.41
CA ILE A 214 6.00 -12.78 -6.11
C ILE A 214 5.90 -14.29 -5.90
N SER A 215 7.01 -14.98 -5.63
CA SER A 215 7.01 -16.43 -5.56
C SER A 215 6.99 -16.93 -4.12
N PRO A 216 5.93 -17.61 -3.66
CA PRO A 216 5.88 -18.09 -2.27
C PRO A 216 6.84 -19.25 -1.97
N THR A 217 7.41 -19.89 -2.99
CA THR A 217 8.22 -21.11 -2.85
C THR A 217 9.62 -20.99 -3.44
N ARG A 218 9.95 -19.87 -4.09
CA ARG A 218 11.26 -19.67 -4.71
C ARG A 218 12.05 -18.62 -3.93
N GLN A 219 13.37 -18.74 -3.98
CA GLN A 219 14.34 -17.76 -3.46
C GLN A 219 14.36 -16.44 -4.28
N ARG A 220 13.36 -16.19 -5.13
CA ARG A 220 13.25 -14.98 -5.97
C ARG A 220 11.85 -14.42 -5.83
N HIS A 221 11.76 -13.23 -5.27
CA HIS A 221 10.53 -12.46 -5.09
C HIS A 221 10.60 -11.21 -5.97
N PHE A 222 9.44 -10.56 -6.17
CA PHE A 222 9.34 -9.39 -7.06
C PHE A 222 10.17 -9.59 -8.34
N TYR A 223 9.86 -10.66 -9.07
CA TYR A 223 10.70 -11.16 -10.14
C TYR A 223 10.01 -10.96 -11.49
N VAL A 224 10.73 -10.35 -12.43
CA VAL A 224 10.25 -10.04 -13.79
C VAL A 224 11.32 -10.48 -14.78
N SER A 225 11.04 -11.54 -15.54
CA SER A 225 11.99 -12.15 -16.48
C SER A 225 11.38 -12.46 -17.84
N GLN A 226 12.18 -12.24 -18.87
CA GLN A 226 11.81 -12.50 -20.26
C GLN A 226 12.08 -13.96 -20.59
N VAL A 227 13.35 -14.35 -20.55
CA VAL A 227 13.81 -15.69 -20.92
C VAL A 227 14.85 -16.15 -19.91
N GLN A 228 14.68 -17.36 -19.40
CA GLN A 228 15.62 -17.97 -18.46
C GLN A 228 16.47 -19.03 -19.18
N ILE A 229 17.68 -18.66 -19.60
CA ILE A 229 18.69 -19.59 -20.13
C ILE A 229 19.96 -19.47 -19.27
N GLY A 230 20.03 -20.26 -18.20
CA GLY A 230 21.19 -20.30 -17.30
C GLY A 230 21.49 -18.97 -16.60
N CYS A 231 22.66 -18.89 -15.96
CA CYS A 231 23.10 -17.69 -15.22
C CYS A 231 23.62 -16.57 -16.12
N GLU A 232 24.27 -16.91 -17.24
CA GLU A 232 24.97 -15.94 -18.08
C GLU A 232 24.08 -15.23 -19.11
N ARG A 233 22.93 -15.81 -19.43
CA ARG A 233 22.04 -15.30 -20.49
C ARG A 233 20.62 -15.06 -19.98
N LEU A 234 20.50 -14.79 -18.68
CA LEU A 234 19.23 -14.46 -18.05
C LEU A 234 18.82 -13.03 -18.43
N LEU A 235 17.81 -12.93 -19.32
CA LEU A 235 17.19 -11.66 -19.67
C LEU A 235 16.09 -11.34 -18.66
N SER A 236 16.28 -10.26 -17.91
CA SER A 236 15.39 -9.88 -16.82
C SER A 236 15.36 -8.38 -16.62
N TRP A 237 14.24 -7.91 -16.06
CA TRP A 237 14.02 -6.53 -15.69
C TRP A 237 14.22 -6.29 -14.20
N LEU A 238 13.89 -7.27 -13.35
CA LEU A 238 13.92 -7.12 -11.90
C LEU A 238 14.03 -8.47 -11.21
N ILE A 239 14.91 -8.57 -10.23
CA ILE A 239 15.07 -9.74 -9.36
C ILE A 239 15.36 -9.28 -7.93
N VAL A 240 14.50 -9.66 -6.97
CA VAL A 240 14.85 -9.68 -5.54
C VAL A 240 15.18 -11.12 -5.16
N SER A 241 16.42 -11.39 -4.76
CA SER A 241 16.90 -12.76 -4.49
C SER A 241 17.25 -12.96 -3.02
N GLU A 242 16.85 -14.08 -2.46
CA GLU A 242 17.09 -14.48 -1.06
C GLU A 242 18.23 -15.48 -0.89
N ALA A 243 18.81 -15.94 -2.00
CA ALA A 243 19.98 -16.79 -2.02
C ALA A 243 20.67 -16.67 -3.38
N ALA A 244 21.98 -16.91 -3.41
CA ALA A 244 22.72 -17.03 -4.66
C ALA A 244 22.35 -18.34 -5.38
N ARG A 245 21.99 -18.21 -6.66
CA ARG A 245 21.98 -19.33 -7.62
C ARG A 245 23.04 -19.17 -8.70
N CYS A 246 23.58 -17.96 -8.81
CA CYS A 246 24.58 -17.55 -9.77
C CYS A 246 25.58 -16.67 -9.03
N SER A 247 26.84 -16.66 -9.46
CA SER A 247 27.91 -15.87 -8.82
C SER A 247 27.59 -14.37 -8.74
N TRP A 248 26.93 -13.82 -9.75
CA TRP A 248 26.50 -12.41 -9.76
C TRP A 248 25.38 -12.09 -8.75
N GLN A 249 24.80 -13.10 -8.10
CA GLN A 249 23.84 -12.94 -6.99
C GLN A 249 24.50 -13.08 -5.62
N GLU A 250 25.80 -13.41 -5.55
CA GLU A 250 26.49 -13.60 -4.28
C GLU A 250 26.51 -12.30 -3.46
N ALA A 251 26.29 -12.49 -2.18
CA ALA A 251 26.24 -11.46 -1.15
C ALA A 251 26.56 -12.10 0.20
N GLU A 252 27.09 -11.30 1.12
CA GLU A 252 27.27 -11.71 2.51
C GLU A 252 25.92 -11.92 3.21
N TYR A 253 24.96 -11.04 2.91
CA TYR A 253 23.61 -11.07 3.47
C TYR A 253 22.55 -10.93 2.37
N TYR A 254 21.35 -11.45 2.62
CA TYR A 254 20.22 -11.42 1.70
C TYR A 254 19.03 -10.63 2.29
N PRO A 255 18.06 -10.19 1.47
CA PRO A 255 17.99 -10.32 0.01
C PRO A 255 18.87 -9.31 -0.74
N THR A 256 19.17 -9.61 -2.00
CA THR A 256 19.77 -8.69 -2.97
C THR A 256 18.72 -8.20 -3.97
N LEU A 257 18.86 -6.96 -4.45
CA LEU A 257 18.03 -6.40 -5.51
C LEU A 257 18.89 -6.12 -6.73
N ILE A 258 18.48 -6.62 -7.91
CA ILE A 258 19.06 -6.26 -9.20
C ILE A 258 17.94 -5.93 -10.17
N TYR A 259 18.04 -4.82 -10.90
CA TYR A 259 17.07 -4.42 -11.90
C TYR A 259 17.73 -3.85 -13.16
N SER A 260 16.98 -3.80 -14.25
CA SER A 260 17.40 -3.12 -15.47
C SER A 260 17.36 -1.61 -15.26
N PRO A 261 18.49 -0.90 -15.43
CA PRO A 261 18.51 0.55 -15.41
C PRO A 261 18.08 1.17 -16.76
N LEU A 262 17.78 0.35 -17.76
CA LEU A 262 17.33 0.77 -19.08
C LEU A 262 15.80 0.69 -19.19
N THR A 263 15.25 1.18 -20.31
CA THR A 263 13.82 1.05 -20.64
C THR A 263 13.45 -0.34 -21.18
N THR A 264 14.38 -1.30 -21.19
CA THR A 264 14.17 -2.66 -21.70
C THR A 264 14.78 -3.70 -20.76
N SER A 265 14.56 -4.99 -21.05
CA SER A 265 15.26 -6.06 -20.35
C SER A 265 16.77 -5.98 -20.61
N VAL A 266 17.56 -6.51 -19.68
CA VAL A 266 19.01 -6.64 -19.84
C VAL A 266 19.44 -8.06 -19.53
N THR A 267 20.61 -8.45 -20.03
CA THR A 267 21.34 -9.57 -19.46
C THR A 267 21.72 -9.19 -18.04
N ILE A 268 21.03 -9.75 -17.06
CA ILE A 268 21.04 -9.23 -15.69
C ILE A 268 22.42 -9.34 -15.01
N SER A 269 23.23 -10.31 -15.43
CA SER A 269 24.58 -10.56 -14.90
C SER A 269 25.58 -9.45 -15.26
N SER A 270 25.40 -8.77 -16.39
CA SER A 270 26.33 -7.76 -16.91
C SER A 270 25.73 -6.37 -17.08
N GLY A 271 24.41 -6.28 -17.27
CA GLY A 271 23.69 -5.02 -17.46
C GLY A 271 22.78 -4.62 -16.30
N GLY A 272 22.63 -5.48 -15.29
CA GLY A 272 21.81 -5.20 -14.11
C GLY A 272 22.44 -4.19 -13.16
N ARG A 273 21.63 -3.31 -12.58
CA ARG A 273 22.01 -2.40 -11.50
C ARG A 273 21.61 -2.99 -10.15
N ARG A 274 22.55 -3.02 -9.19
CA ARG A 274 22.30 -3.45 -7.82
C ARG A 274 21.67 -2.33 -6.99
N GLY A 275 20.46 -2.56 -6.48
CA GLY A 275 19.72 -1.61 -5.66
C GLY A 275 19.90 -1.83 -4.16
N ASP A 276 19.51 -0.83 -3.38
CA ASP A 276 19.78 -0.79 -1.92
C ASP A 276 18.53 -1.07 -1.09
N ALA A 277 17.34 -0.76 -1.62
CA ALA A 277 16.08 -1.00 -0.92
C ALA A 277 14.90 -1.15 -1.87
N VAL A 278 13.83 -1.77 -1.36
CA VAL A 278 12.50 -1.79 -1.99
C VAL A 278 11.47 -1.22 -1.03
N ALA A 279 10.39 -0.67 -1.59
CA ALA A 279 9.21 -0.29 -0.83
C ALA A 279 7.93 -0.64 -1.59
N VAL A 280 6.88 -0.93 -0.85
CA VAL A 280 5.52 -1.13 -1.37
C VAL A 280 4.60 -0.09 -0.77
N PHE A 281 3.82 0.55 -1.63
CA PHE A 281 2.82 1.51 -1.25
C PHE A 281 1.45 1.10 -1.77
N ILE A 282 0.40 1.51 -1.06
CA ILE A 282 -0.97 1.35 -1.54
C ILE A 282 -1.64 2.71 -1.67
N LYS A 283 -2.62 2.76 -2.56
CA LYS A 283 -3.60 3.83 -2.66
C LYS A 283 -4.97 3.22 -2.41
N LEU A 284 -5.75 3.84 -1.54
CA LEU A 284 -7.12 3.40 -1.22
C LEU A 284 -8.13 4.13 -2.12
N ILE A 285 -9.31 3.51 -2.31
CA ILE A 285 -10.47 4.09 -3.04
C ILE A 285 -11.03 5.30 -2.29
#